data_AF-A0A3D1E7Z2-F1
#
_entry.id   AF-A0A3D1E7Z2-F1
#
_cell.length_a   1.000
_cell.length_b   1.000
_cell.length_c   1.000
_cell.angle_alpha   90.00
_cell.angle_beta   90.00
_cell.angle_gamma   90.00
#
_symmetry.space_group_name_H-M   'P 1'
#
loop_
_entity.id
_entity.type
_entity.pdbx_description
1 polymer ?
#
loop_
_entity_poly.entity_id
_entity_poly.type
_entity_poly.pdbx_seq_one_letter_code
_entity_poly.pdbx_strand_id
1 'polypeptide(L)' 'MRKIALLASGSGSNVQNIAEYFRDHTGVEIALVLTNNLRAG' A
#
# COMPACT_ATOMS: atom_id res chain seq x y z
N MET A 1 13.88 10.68 -0.46
CA MET A 1 12.58 10.09 -0.86
C MET A 1 12.76 8.58 -0.92
N ARG A 2 11.98 7.83 -0.14
CA ARG A 2 12.01 6.36 -0.12
C ARG A 2 10.76 5.83 -0.82
N LYS A 3 10.93 4.97 -1.82
CA LYS A 3 9.82 4.34 -2.53
C LYS A 3 9.62 2.94 -1.95
N ILE A 4 8.39 2.62 -1.56
CA ILE A 4 8.04 1.30 -1.03
C ILE A 4 6.88 0.70 -1.81
N ALA A 5 6.85 -0.63 -1.86
CA ALA A 5 5.74 -1.40 -2.42
C ALA A 5 4.99 -2.09 -1.28
N LEU A 6 3.66 -2.16 -1.38
CA LEU A 6 2.81 -2.87 -0.45
C LEU A 6 2.27 -4.14 -1.13
N LEU A 7 2.30 -5.26 -0.41
CA LEU A 7 1.73 -6.52 -0.88
C LEU A 7 0.56 -6.90 0.02
N ALA A 8 -0.57 -7.28 -0.56
CA ALA A 8 -1.74 -7.74 0.16
C ALA A 8 -2.38 -8.95 -0.51
N SER A 9 -3.08 -9.77 0.27
CA SER A 9 -3.78 -10.96 -0.22
C SER A 9 -5.19 -11.13 0.38
N GLY A 10 -5.60 -10.23 1.28
CA GLY A 10 -6.91 -10.19 1.93
C GLY A 10 -7.70 -8.92 1.61
N SER A 11 -8.46 -8.39 2.57
CA SER A 11 -9.29 -7.17 2.40
C SER A 11 -8.51 -5.88 2.14
N GLY A 12 -7.19 -5.88 2.33
CA GLY A 12 -6.36 -4.71 2.07
C GLY A 12 -6.48 -3.56 3.08
N SER A 13 -7.19 -3.73 4.20
CA SER A 13 -7.37 -2.66 5.21
C SER A 13 -6.04 -2.09 5.72
N ASN A 14 -5.02 -2.92 5.93
CA ASN A 14 -3.68 -2.44 6.30
C ASN A 14 -3.02 -1.62 5.19
N VAL A 15 -3.19 -2.03 3.92
CA VAL A 15 -2.66 -1.26 2.78
C VAL A 15 -3.33 0.10 2.71
N GLN A 16 -4.65 0.15 2.89
CA GLN A 16 -5.39 1.41 2.94
C GLN A 16 -4.88 2.32 4.05
N ASN A 17 -4.79 1.81 5.28
CA ASN A 17 -4.33 2.61 6.43
C ASN A 17 -2.90 3.13 6.23
N ILE A 18 -2.00 2.31 5.67
CA ILE A 18 -0.61 2.70 5.40
C ILE A 18 -0.56 3.76 4.28
N ALA A 19 -1.34 3.59 3.21
CA ALA A 19 -1.40 4.55 2.11
C ALA A 19 -2.00 5.89 2.56
N GLU A 20 -3.02 5.86 3.42
CA GLU A 20 -3.60 7.06 4.05
C GLU A 20 -2.60 7.77 4.96
N TYR A 21 -1.89 7.02 5.82
CA TYR A 21 -0.88 7.56 6.71
C TYR A 21 0.25 8.29 5.97
N PHE A 22 0.70 7.75 4.83
CA PHE A 22 1.78 8.33 4.04
C PHE A 22 1.33 9.28 2.92
N ARG A 23 0.02 9.56 2.77
CA ARG A 23 -0.54 10.33 1.65
C ARG A 23 0.15 11.68 1.42
N ASP A 24 0.44 12.41 2.51
CA ASP A 24 1.05 13.74 2.47
C ASP A 24 2.51 13.75 2.93
N HIS A 25 3.14 12.57 3.02
CA HIS A 25 4.48 12.42 3.58
C HIS A 25 5.57 12.63 2.52
N THR A 26 6.32 13.73 2.59
CA THR A 26 7.36 14.08 1.58
C THR A 26 8.55 13.11 1.52
N GLY A 27 8.79 12.34 2.58
CA GLY A 27 9.90 11.38 2.67
C GLY A 27 9.61 9.96 2.17
N VAL A 28 8.35 9.60 1.92
CA VAL A 28 7.91 8.22 1.62
C VAL A 28 6.85 8.24 0.52
N GLU A 29 7.04 7.41 -0.49
CA GLU A 29 6.10 7.24 -1.60
C GLU A 29 5.67 5.77 -1.67
N ILE A 30 4.36 5.52 -1.66
CA ILE A 30 3.81 4.19 -1.98
C ILE A 30 3.78 4.06 -3.50
N ALA A 31 4.79 3.40 -4.06
CA ALA A 31 4.97 3.34 -5.51
C ALA A 31 4.08 2.27 -6.17
N LEU A 32 3.83 1.17 -5.46
CA LEU A 32 3.12 -0.01 -5.98
C LEU A 32 2.30 -0.66 -4.87
N VAL A 33 1.14 -1.20 -5.25
CA VAL A 33 0.36 -2.16 -4.45
C VAL A 33 0.15 -3.40 -5.30
N LEU A 34 0.49 -4.58 -4.79
CA LEU A 34 0.39 -5.85 -5.51
C LEU A 34 -0.40 -6.88 -4.70
N THR A 35 -1.09 -7.77 -5.39
CA THR A 35 -1.77 -8.92 -4.81
C THR A 35 -1.52 -10.18 -5.63
N ASN A 36 -1.38 -11.31 -4.95
CA ASN A 36 -1.37 -12.63 -5.57
C ASN A 36 -2.75 -13.31 -5.54
N ASN A 37 -3.75 -12.68 -4.92
CA ASN A 37 -5.10 -13.20 -4.81
C ASN A 37 -6.05 -12.36 -5.67
N LEU A 38 -6.63 -12.98 -6.71
CA LEU A 38 -7.60 -12.34 -7.61
C LEU A 38 -8.93 -11.97 -6.92
N ARG A 39 -9.17 -12.48 -5.71
CA ARG A 39 -10.34 -12.16 -4.87
C ARG A 39 -10.03 -11.16 -3.76
N ALA A 40 -8.82 -10.60 -3.73
CA ALA A 40 -8.48 -9.55 -2.77
C ALA A 40 -9.28 -8.26 -3.09
N GLY A 41 -9.77 -7.60 -2.04
CA GLY A 41 -10.76 -6.52 -2.13
C GLY A 41 -11.91 -6.80 -1.18
#